data_AF-A0A1G8KUW0-F1
#
_entry.id   AF-A0A1G8KUW0-F1
#
_cell.length_a   1.000
_cell.length_b   1.000
_cell.length_c   1.000
_cell.angle_alpha   90.00
_cell.angle_beta   90.00
_cell.angle_gamma   90.00
#
_symmetry.space_group_name_H-M   'P 1'
#
loop_
_entity.id
_entity.type
_entity.pdbx_description
1 polymer ?
#
loop_
_entity_poly.entity_id
_entity_poly.type
_entity_poly.pdbx_seq_one_letter_code
_entity_poly.pdbx_strand_id
1 'polypeptide(L)'
;MNTEHLYRLIEQITQQMDSLNESVSILQSSLKDLAEENERLKLANQSLIAIFSEVPANQDESSIIIDPIGQSTHQDELADQPTASAAYVPVHGGSHERLQAIYDEGIHVCHEMFGTKREDNEGCLMCLDIIDRLA
;
A
#
# COMPACT_ATOMS: atom_id res chain seq x y z
N MET A 1 2.51 21.80 -53.81
CA MET A 1 1.79 21.49 -52.56
C MET A 1 0.76 22.59 -52.36
N ASN A 2 -0.53 22.23 -52.29
CA ASN A 2 -1.63 23.20 -52.26
C ASN A 2 -1.68 23.91 -50.91
N THR A 3 -1.68 25.24 -50.92
CA THR A 3 -1.80 26.10 -49.73
C THR A 3 -3.02 25.76 -48.89
N GLU A 4 -4.12 25.35 -49.51
CA GLU A 4 -5.37 24.94 -48.85
C GLU A 4 -5.19 23.76 -47.88
N HIS A 5 -4.33 22.78 -48.22
CA HIS A 5 -4.01 21.67 -47.32
C HIS A 5 -3.22 22.13 -46.08
N LEU A 6 -2.33 23.12 -46.24
CA LEU A 6 -1.55 23.66 -45.13
C LEU A 6 -2.46 24.39 -44.14
N TYR A 7 -3.44 25.15 -44.62
CA TYR A 7 -4.43 25.82 -43.78
C TYR A 7 -5.28 24.82 -42.99
N ARG A 8 -5.77 23.75 -43.62
CA ARG A 8 -6.52 22.70 -42.92
C ARG A 8 -5.69 22.00 -41.84
N LEU A 9 -4.42 21.73 -42.12
CA LEU A 9 -3.54 21.09 -41.15
C LEU A 9 -3.30 21.99 -39.92
N ILE A 10 -3.10 23.29 -40.14
CA ILE A 10 -2.97 24.26 -39.05
C ILE A 10 -4.26 24.33 -38.22
N GLU A 11 -5.42 24.32 -38.86
CA GLU A 11 -6.71 24.34 -38.17
C GLU A 11 -6.92 23.06 -37.34
N GLN A 12 -6.57 21.90 -37.88
CA GLN A 12 -6.60 20.64 -37.14
C GLN A 12 -5.65 20.64 -35.94
N ILE A 13 -4.42 21.12 -36.11
CA ILE A 13 -3.45 21.22 -35.01
C ILE A 13 -3.96 22.19 -33.93
N THR A 14 -4.59 23.29 -34.34
CA THR A 14 -5.17 24.28 -33.41
C THR A 14 -6.28 23.64 -32.58
N GLN A 15 -7.21 22.91 -33.22
CA GLN A 15 -8.26 22.18 -32.51
C GLN A 15 -7.71 21.10 -31.57
N GLN A 16 -6.67 20.38 -31.98
CA GLN A 16 -6.00 19.41 -31.11
C GLN A 16 -5.35 20.08 -29.91
N MET A 17 -4.71 21.25 -30.10
CA MET A 17 -4.13 22.04 -29.01
C MET A 17 -5.18 22.51 -28.01
N ASP A 18 -6.37 22.89 -28.48
CA ASP A 18 -7.48 23.28 -27.61
C ASP A 18 -7.96 22.09 -26.76
N SER A 19 -8.13 20.92 -27.37
CA SER A 19 -8.51 19.70 -26.63
C SER A 19 -7.44 19.27 -25.62
N LEU A 20 -6.16 19.49 -25.93
CA LEU A 20 -5.05 19.19 -25.04
C LEU A 20 -5.03 20.15 -23.84
N ASN A 21 -5.25 21.44 -24.08
CA ASN A 21 -5.34 22.44 -23.01
C ASN A 21 -6.52 22.17 -22.07
N GLU A 22 -7.66 21.74 -22.61
CA GLU A 22 -8.81 21.32 -21.81
C GLU A 22 -8.47 20.09 -20.94
N SER A 23 -7.84 19.08 -21.54
CA SER A 23 -7.41 17.87 -20.82
C SER A 23 -6.43 18.17 -19.70
N VAL A 24 -5.46 19.07 -19.95
CA VAL A 24 -4.50 19.52 -18.93
C VAL A 24 -5.20 20.29 -17.82
N SER A 25 -6.19 21.13 -18.14
CA SER A 25 -6.95 21.89 -17.15
C SER A 25 -7.74 20.95 -16.21
N ILE A 26 -8.37 19.91 -16.78
CA ILE A 26 -9.07 18.89 -15.99
C ILE A 26 -8.07 18.15 -15.08
N LEU A 27 -6.94 17.71 -15.64
CA LEU A 27 -5.94 16.98 -14.87
C LEU A 27 -5.37 17.82 -13.72
N GLN A 28 -5.14 19.12 -13.95
CA GLN A 28 -4.70 20.05 -12.90
C GLN A 28 -5.74 20.16 -11.78
N SER A 29 -7.03 20.23 -12.12
CA SER A 29 -8.11 20.20 -11.12
C SER A 29 -8.07 18.91 -10.31
N SER A 30 -8.03 17.76 -10.99
CA SER A 30 -8.00 16.46 -10.31
C SER A 30 -6.78 16.30 -9.41
N LEU A 31 -5.60 16.77 -9.83
CA LEU A 31 -4.40 16.76 -9.00
C LEU A 31 -4.56 17.63 -7.75
N LYS A 32 -5.19 18.79 -7.87
CA LYS A 32 -5.48 19.66 -6.74
C LYS A 32 -6.41 18.99 -5.75
N ASP A 33 -7.52 18.42 -6.23
CA ASP A 33 -8.51 17.74 -5.39
C ASP A 33 -7.87 16.55 -4.64
N LEU A 34 -7.02 15.78 -5.32
CA LEU A 34 -6.32 14.65 -4.73
C LEU A 34 -5.28 15.09 -3.69
N ALA A 35 -4.60 16.21 -3.93
CA ALA A 35 -3.65 16.78 -2.98
C ALA A 35 -4.35 17.26 -1.70
N GLU A 36 -5.50 17.93 -1.85
CA GLU A 36 -6.33 18.37 -0.72
C GLU A 36 -6.83 17.18 0.11
N GLU A 37 -7.33 16.12 -0.54
CA GLU A 37 -7.79 14.93 0.19
C GLU A 37 -6.63 14.20 0.88
N ASN A 38 -5.45 14.15 0.27
CA ASN A 38 -4.27 13.54 0.88
C ASN A 38 -3.84 14.31 2.13
N GLU A 39 -3.84 15.65 2.09
CA GLU A 39 -3.57 16.48 3.28
C GLU A 39 -4.62 16.26 4.37
N ARG A 40 -5.90 16.22 3.99
CA ARG A 40 -7.01 15.93 4.92
C ARG A 40 -6.84 14.57 5.61
N LEU A 41 -6.52 13.53 4.84
CA LEU A 41 -6.26 12.19 5.35
C LEU A 41 -5.03 12.14 6.26
N LYS A 42 -3.95 12.83 5.89
CA LYS A 42 -2.74 12.93 6.72
C LYS A 42 -3.04 13.58 8.07
N LEU A 43 -3.86 14.62 8.10
CA LEU A 43 -4.28 15.27 9.35
C LEU A 43 -5.15 14.33 10.20
N ALA A 44 -6.14 13.68 9.59
CA ALA A 44 -6.98 12.71 10.28
C ALA A 44 -6.17 11.55 10.88
N ASN A 45 -5.22 11.01 10.11
CA ASN A 45 -4.36 9.93 10.56
C ASN A 45 -3.45 10.37 11.73
N GLN A 46 -2.83 11.55 11.65
CA GLN A 46 -2.07 12.13 12.77
C GLN A 46 -2.92 12.32 14.03
N SER A 47 -4.16 12.79 13.88
CA SER A 47 -5.08 12.95 15.01
C SER A 47 -5.45 11.60 15.64
N LEU A 48 -5.66 10.56 14.84
CA LEU A 48 -5.92 9.21 15.36
C LEU A 48 -4.70 8.70 16.13
N ILE A 49 -3.50 8.82 15.57
CA ILE A 49 -2.26 8.42 16.25
C ILE A 49 -2.10 9.17 17.58
N ALA A 50 -2.38 10.47 17.63
CA ALA A 50 -2.34 11.24 18.86
C ALA A 50 -3.33 10.70 19.91
N ILE A 51 -4.59 10.44 19.52
CA ILE A 51 -5.61 9.88 20.42
C ILE A 51 -5.20 8.51 20.96
N PHE A 52 -4.66 7.63 20.09
CA PHE A 52 -4.18 6.30 20.51
C PHE A 52 -2.91 6.38 21.36
N SER A 53 -2.04 7.37 21.12
CA SER A 53 -0.83 7.61 21.92
C SER A 53 -1.13 8.20 23.31
N GLU A 54 -2.27 8.87 23.50
CA GLU A 54 -2.68 9.45 24.77
C GLU A 54 -3.39 8.45 25.70
N VAL A 55 -3.63 7.21 25.26
CA VAL A 55 -4.06 6.14 26.16
C VAL A 55 -2.86 5.77 27.06
N PRO A 56 -2.90 6.08 28.38
CA PRO A 56 -1.82 5.69 29.25
C PRO A 56 -1.77 4.17 29.31
N ALA A 57 -0.58 3.62 29.05
CA ALA A 57 -0.25 2.21 29.14
C ALA A 57 -0.50 1.64 30.55
N ASN A 58 -1.77 1.43 30.89
CA ASN A 58 -2.18 0.52 31.94
C ASN A 58 -2.38 -0.84 31.29
N GLN A 59 -1.28 -1.59 31.26
CA GLN A 59 -1.18 -3.05 31.34
C GLN A 59 -2.53 -3.78 31.21
N ASP A 60 -2.90 -4.10 29.97
CA ASP A 60 -3.69 -5.27 29.53
C ASP A 60 -4.18 -5.03 28.08
N GLU A 61 -3.26 -4.70 27.17
CA GLU A 61 -3.62 -4.55 25.75
C GLU A 61 -3.58 -5.91 25.04
N SER A 62 -4.71 -6.60 25.13
CA SER A 62 -5.17 -7.45 24.05
C SER A 62 -5.25 -6.59 22.79
N SER A 63 -4.28 -6.76 21.90
CA SER A 63 -4.14 -6.03 20.65
C SER A 63 -5.42 -6.10 19.81
N ILE A 64 -6.12 -4.97 19.66
CA ILE A 64 -7.12 -4.82 18.61
C ILE A 64 -6.35 -4.66 17.30
N ILE A 65 -6.26 -5.76 16.56
CA ILE A 65 -5.80 -5.78 15.18
C ILE A 65 -6.86 -5.09 14.34
N ILE A 66 -6.51 -3.96 13.70
CA ILE A 66 -7.34 -3.38 12.64
C ILE A 66 -6.91 -4.06 11.34
N ASP A 67 -7.59 -5.14 11.00
CA ASP A 67 -7.51 -5.76 9.67
C ASP A 67 -7.95 -4.76 8.60
N PRO A 68 -7.26 -4.62 7.45
CA PRO A 68 -7.76 -3.81 6.37
C PRO A 68 -8.98 -4.51 5.75
N ILE A 69 -10.13 -3.84 5.82
CA ILE A 69 -11.39 -4.29 5.21
C ILE A 69 -11.23 -4.27 3.68
N GLY A 70 -11.12 -5.46 3.09
CA GLY A 70 -11.32 -5.71 1.66
C GLY A 70 -12.31 -6.88 1.49
N GLN A 71 -13.52 -6.58 1.00
CA GLN A 71 -14.60 -7.51 0.66
C GLN A 71 -14.09 -8.65 -0.25
N SER A 72 -14.46 -9.93 -0.10
CA SER A 72 -15.83 -10.46 -0.25
C SER A 72 -15.91 -11.94 0.18
N THR A 73 -16.99 -12.31 0.89
CA THR A 73 -17.80 -13.56 0.82
C THR A 73 -17.11 -14.86 0.34
N HIS A 74 -17.05 -15.96 1.12
CA HIS A 74 -18.17 -16.86 1.44
C HIS A 74 -17.95 -17.64 2.76
N GLN A 75 -19.06 -17.95 3.43
CA GLN A 75 -19.21 -18.71 4.68
C GLN A 75 -19.07 -20.23 4.48
N ASP A 76 -19.00 -20.92 5.63
CA ASP A 76 -19.09 -22.38 5.92
C ASP A 76 -17.74 -23.13 5.94
N GLU A 77 -17.39 -23.99 6.90
CA GLU A 77 -17.88 -24.38 8.23
C GLU A 77 -16.76 -25.27 8.86
N LEU A 78 -16.65 -25.26 10.19
CA LEU A 78 -16.10 -26.33 11.06
C LEU A 78 -14.63 -26.83 10.92
N ALA A 79 -13.85 -26.56 11.97
CA ALA A 79 -13.47 -27.51 13.02
C ALA A 79 -11.97 -27.51 13.41
N ASP A 80 -11.79 -27.59 14.73
CA ASP A 80 -10.67 -28.20 15.44
C ASP A 80 -9.31 -27.47 15.51
N GLN A 81 -9.06 -26.88 16.66
CA GLN A 81 -7.69 -26.67 17.17
C GLN A 81 -7.13 -28.02 17.64
N PRO A 82 -5.80 -28.19 17.66
CA PRO A 82 -5.18 -28.01 18.97
C PRO A 82 -3.88 -27.19 18.93
N THR A 83 -3.75 -26.48 20.04
CA THR A 83 -2.67 -25.61 20.49
C THR A 83 -1.33 -26.34 20.66
N ALA A 84 -0.25 -25.77 20.09
CA ALA A 84 1.12 -26.05 20.53
C ALA A 84 2.10 -24.92 20.15
N SER A 85 2.52 -24.17 21.16
CA SER A 85 3.77 -23.39 21.28
C SER A 85 4.18 -22.46 20.13
N ALA A 86 3.56 -21.28 20.05
CA ALA A 86 4.30 -20.10 19.57
C ALA A 86 5.09 -19.54 20.76
N ALA A 87 6.36 -19.93 20.86
CA ALA A 87 7.31 -19.24 21.72
C ALA A 87 7.30 -17.76 21.32
N TYR A 88 6.98 -16.90 22.28
CA TYR A 88 7.14 -15.46 22.17
C TYR A 88 8.60 -15.15 21.83
N VAL A 89 8.88 -14.82 20.57
CA VAL A 89 10.19 -14.30 20.19
C VAL A 89 10.25 -12.85 20.66
N PRO A 90 11.16 -12.51 21.58
CA PRO A 90 11.24 -11.17 22.15
C PRO A 90 11.58 -10.17 21.04
N VAL A 91 10.74 -9.13 20.90
CA VAL A 91 10.95 -8.04 19.95
C VAL A 91 12.01 -7.09 20.51
N HIS A 92 13.27 -7.49 20.34
CA HIS A 92 14.42 -6.58 20.38
C HIS A 92 15.28 -6.88 19.15
N GLY A 93 14.93 -6.24 18.03
CA GLY A 93 15.71 -6.30 16.81
C GLY A 93 15.42 -5.12 15.88
N GLY A 94 16.41 -4.70 15.09
CA GLY A 94 16.28 -3.68 14.06
C GLY A 94 15.30 -4.06 12.96
N SER A 95 15.00 -3.13 12.04
CA SER A 95 14.06 -3.36 10.93
C SER A 95 14.40 -4.60 10.10
N HIS A 96 15.69 -4.90 9.95
CA HIS A 96 16.22 -6.10 9.29
C HIS A 96 15.73 -7.40 9.94
N GLU A 97 15.92 -7.55 11.26
CA GLU A 97 15.58 -8.78 12.00
C GLU A 97 14.07 -9.04 12.01
N ARG A 98 13.26 -7.97 12.00
CA ARG A 98 11.81 -8.08 11.88
C ARG A 98 11.38 -8.56 10.49
N LEU A 99 11.97 -8.03 9.43
CA LEU A 99 11.66 -8.45 8.05
C LEU A 99 12.13 -9.89 7.78
N GLN A 100 13.29 -10.26 8.32
CA GLN A 100 13.79 -11.63 8.29
C GLN A 100 12.82 -12.61 8.95
N ALA A 101 12.29 -12.29 10.14
CA ALA A 101 11.32 -13.13 10.82
C ALA A 101 10.04 -13.36 10.01
N ILE A 102 9.48 -12.31 9.39
CA ILE A 102 8.28 -12.42 8.53
C ILE A 102 8.57 -13.29 7.30
N TYR A 103 9.77 -13.15 6.72
CA TYR A 103 10.19 -13.98 5.59
C TYR A 103 10.36 -15.46 5.96
N ASP A 104 10.90 -15.73 7.16
CA ASP A 104 11.10 -17.07 7.70
C ASP A 104 9.79 -17.76 8.09
N GLU A 105 8.76 -16.99 8.47
CA GLU A 105 7.37 -17.46 8.62
C GLU A 105 6.72 -17.84 7.28
N GLY A 106 7.42 -17.60 6.17
CA GLY A 106 6.95 -17.92 4.82
C GLY A 106 6.05 -16.84 4.23
N ILE A 107 6.15 -15.59 4.70
CA ILE A 107 5.37 -14.46 4.19
C ILE A 107 6.26 -13.56 3.33
N HIS A 108 5.74 -13.11 2.20
CA HIS A 108 6.46 -12.20 1.32
C HIS A 108 6.52 -10.78 1.89
N VAL A 109 7.73 -10.20 1.89
CA VAL A 109 7.98 -8.79 2.28
C VAL A 109 8.28 -7.88 1.07
N CYS A 110 8.30 -8.44 -0.15
CA CYS A 110 8.50 -7.68 -1.38
C CYS A 110 7.21 -7.00 -1.85
N HIS A 111 7.35 -5.91 -2.62
CA HIS A 111 6.20 -5.15 -3.13
C HIS A 111 5.23 -6.00 -3.97
N GLU A 112 5.77 -6.91 -4.77
CA GLU A 112 4.99 -7.70 -5.74
C GLU A 112 3.99 -8.64 -5.07
N MET A 113 4.40 -9.27 -3.96
CA MET A 113 3.63 -10.32 -3.29
C MET A 113 3.39 -10.01 -1.81
N PHE A 114 3.48 -8.73 -1.41
CA PHE A 114 3.50 -8.31 -0.02
C PHE A 114 2.37 -8.94 0.81
N GLY A 115 2.73 -9.60 1.91
CA GLY A 115 1.79 -10.21 2.85
C GLY A 115 1.18 -11.55 2.41
N THR A 116 1.47 -12.02 1.20
CA THR A 116 1.03 -13.36 0.76
C THR A 116 1.95 -14.46 1.30
N LYS A 117 1.40 -15.67 1.46
CA LYS A 117 2.19 -16.84 1.85
C LYS A 117 2.97 -17.34 0.64
N ARG A 118 4.24 -17.68 0.85
CA ARG A 118 5.11 -18.32 -0.14
C ARG A 118 4.53 -19.69 -0.49
N GLU A 119 4.20 -19.89 -1.76
CA GLU A 119 3.79 -21.19 -2.27
C GLU A 119 4.99 -22.16 -2.21
N ASP A 120 4.75 -23.37 -1.73
CA ASP A 120 5.70 -24.49 -1.70
C ASP A 120 7.05 -24.25 -1.00
N ASN A 121 7.13 -23.25 -0.11
CA ASN A 121 8.36 -22.94 0.64
C ASN A 121 9.52 -22.49 -0.28
N GLU A 122 9.25 -22.10 -1.53
CA GLU A 122 10.27 -21.64 -2.47
C GLU A 122 10.77 -20.24 -2.11
N GLY A 123 12.08 -20.02 -2.18
CA GLY A 123 12.73 -18.75 -1.81
C GLY A 123 12.33 -17.61 -2.74
N CYS A 124 11.91 -16.48 -2.20
CA CYS A 124 11.58 -15.30 -3.00
C CYS A 124 12.81 -14.39 -3.14
N LEU A 125 13.42 -14.36 -4.32
CA LEU A 125 14.63 -13.56 -4.59
C LEU A 125 14.46 -12.07 -4.25
N MET A 126 13.27 -11.52 -4.52
CA MET A 126 12.97 -10.11 -4.25
C MET A 126 12.85 -9.82 -2.77
N CYS A 127 12.38 -10.77 -1.96
CA CYS A 127 12.35 -10.63 -0.51
C CYS A 127 13.78 -10.63 0.05
N LEU A 128 14.63 -11.53 -0.45
CA LEU A 128 16.04 -11.63 -0.05
C LEU A 128 16.81 -10.35 -0.39
N ASP A 129 16.64 -9.76 -1.59
CA ASP A 129 17.31 -8.49 -1.94
C ASP A 129 16.90 -7.32 -1.02
N ILE A 130 15.63 -7.25 -0.60
CA ILE A 130 15.18 -6.22 0.33
C ILE A 130 15.81 -6.41 1.71
N ILE A 131 15.88 -7.65 2.18
CA ILE A 131 16.47 -7.99 3.46
C ILE A 131 17.98 -7.69 3.44
N ASP A 132 18.71 -8.15 2.42
CA ASP A 132 20.17 -7.95 2.30
C ASP A 132 20.57 -6.47 2.23
N ARG A 133 19.74 -5.61 1.65
CA ARG A 133 19.99 -4.15 1.61
C ARG A 133 19.83 -3.47 2.97
N LEU A 134 19.18 -4.13 3.92
CA LEU A 134 18.91 -3.63 5.26
C LEU A 134 19.89 -4.18 6.30
N ALA A 135 20.77 -5.11 5.90
CA ALA A 135 21.88 -5.64 6.71
C ALA A 135 23.08 -4.67 6.72
#